data_AF-A0A8H6VUU0-F1
#
_entry.id   AF-A0A8H6VUU0-F1
#
_cell.length_a   1.000
_cell.length_b   1.000
_cell.length_c   1.000
_cell.angle_alpha   90.00
_cell.angle_beta   90.00
_cell.angle_gamma   90.00
#
_symmetry.space_group_name_H-M   'P 1'
#
loop_
_entity.id
_entity.type
_entity.pdbx_description
1 polymer ?
#
loop_
_entity_poly.entity_id
_entity_poly.type
_entity_poly.pdbx_seq_one_letter_code
_entity_poly.pdbx_strand_id
1 'polypeptide(L)'
;MVSGGLGSRRVSNLQNARPSPYYGGAGGLMGPSKTFASRIRSSFHQQSGHKRSRTAHTAKRLAKHKAAGKTGTSKAGQAKPNFEFNVTSVGAPPEMADIEMGDATTSEPAMSRSTKRYRFPRELRRPPVKEIPKETLLKIDPELHDVDVEYVRDCVEDMGVGLLRTALNIKLDTPKDALPPSITVKLNLDPTTAQYPPPTHMLAIHTNTQTAAPRRITLVPCHSMVLALHCANLPPFAELGSIPLYFPGDDSSVTLPVQPLRVPHPPTFAPLTSFLYTQRTEPLLKSLFPSPPPSELQVVTSDSSRQFASHLAQTYTPQALLTHALRVHGLWQNTVALGVHTDELWDAIDLAWEILLTAIGFATGTEIDLLTPPTPDEPTSLTSSPVPAPTLTTPAIETADP
;
A
#
# COMPACT_ATOMS: atom_id res chain seq x y z
N MET A 1 -0.24 -19.43 -40.83
CA MET A 1 -1.27 -20.14 -40.03
C MET A 1 -0.67 -20.57 -38.69
N VAL A 2 -0.68 -19.70 -37.69
CA VAL A 2 -0.39 -20.09 -36.28
C VAL A 2 -1.40 -19.35 -35.42
N SER A 3 -2.36 -20.11 -34.91
CA SER A 3 -3.43 -19.63 -34.03
C SER A 3 -2.89 -19.28 -32.65
N GLY A 4 -3.38 -18.17 -32.10
CA GLY A 4 -3.12 -17.72 -30.75
C GLY A 4 -3.76 -18.61 -29.68
N GLY A 5 -3.14 -18.60 -28.50
CA GLY A 5 -3.67 -19.19 -27.27
C GLY A 5 -3.31 -18.30 -26.08
N LEU A 6 -4.27 -17.49 -25.64
CA LEU A 6 -4.19 -16.59 -24.51
C LEU A 6 -4.08 -17.35 -23.18
N GLY A 7 -3.02 -17.06 -22.42
CA GLY A 7 -3.16 -16.58 -21.05
C GLY A 7 -3.44 -17.58 -19.93
N SER A 8 -2.56 -18.57 -19.73
CA SER A 8 -2.46 -19.26 -18.45
C SER A 8 -1.87 -18.33 -17.39
N ARG A 9 -2.66 -17.97 -16.37
CA ARG A 9 -2.24 -17.11 -15.26
C ARG A 9 -1.17 -17.82 -14.42
N ARG A 10 0.07 -17.35 -14.50
CA ARG A 10 1.15 -17.72 -13.58
C ARG A 10 0.82 -17.24 -12.17
N VAL A 11 0.75 -18.18 -11.24
CA VAL A 11 0.86 -17.93 -9.80
C VAL A 11 2.35 -17.65 -9.54
N SER A 12 2.67 -16.45 -9.07
CA SER A 12 4.04 -16.05 -8.74
C SER A 12 4.48 -16.71 -7.43
N ASN A 13 5.59 -17.46 -7.49
CA ASN A 13 6.24 -18.16 -6.38
C ASN A 13 6.68 -17.18 -5.26
N LEU A 14 6.08 -17.33 -4.08
CA LEU A 14 6.58 -16.83 -2.80
C LEU A 14 7.19 -18.00 -2.02
N GLN A 15 8.37 -18.44 -2.45
CA GLN A 15 9.20 -19.40 -1.71
C GLN A 15 10.50 -18.69 -1.36
N ASN A 16 10.57 -18.12 -0.16
CA ASN A 16 11.81 -17.85 0.59
C ASN A 16 11.43 -17.26 1.96
N ALA A 17 10.95 -18.12 2.87
CA ALA A 17 10.90 -17.82 4.29
C ALA A 17 11.55 -18.99 5.03
N ARG A 18 12.69 -18.75 5.67
CA ARG A 18 13.35 -19.74 6.53
C ARG A 18 12.43 -20.07 7.71
N PRO A 19 12.25 -21.35 8.08
CA PRO A 19 11.48 -21.73 9.24
C PRO A 19 12.21 -21.34 10.54
N SER A 20 11.46 -20.76 11.48
CA SER A 20 11.88 -20.56 12.87
C SER A 20 11.83 -21.91 13.62
N PRO A 21 12.79 -22.24 14.49
CA PRO A 21 12.78 -23.50 15.22
C PRO A 21 11.80 -23.41 16.39
N TYR A 22 10.60 -23.99 16.22
CA TYR A 22 9.68 -24.24 17.34
C TYR A 22 9.72 -25.73 17.73
N TYR A 23 9.91 -25.96 19.03
CA TYR A 23 9.94 -27.26 19.69
C TYR A 23 8.59 -28.00 19.56
N GLY A 24 8.67 -29.27 19.17
CA GLY A 24 7.52 -30.18 19.09
C GLY A 24 7.03 -30.61 20.47
N GLY A 25 5.76 -30.33 20.76
CA GLY A 25 4.97 -30.96 21.81
C GLY A 25 3.92 -31.87 21.19
N ALA A 26 3.81 -33.10 21.68
CA ALA A 26 2.98 -34.18 21.16
C ALA A 26 1.47 -33.81 21.06
N GLY A 27 0.83 -34.32 20.00
CA GLY A 27 -0.53 -33.97 19.58
C GLY A 27 -1.63 -34.31 20.57
N GLY A 28 -2.26 -33.28 21.12
CA GLY A 28 -3.64 -33.33 21.62
C GLY A 28 -4.61 -33.00 20.49
N LEU A 29 -5.60 -33.87 20.27
CA LEU A 29 -6.76 -33.61 19.42
C LEU A 29 -7.36 -32.23 19.79
N MET A 30 -7.36 -31.30 18.83
CA MET A 30 -7.92 -29.97 19.02
C MET A 30 -9.41 -30.08 19.36
N GLY A 31 -9.75 -29.72 20.60
CA GLY A 31 -11.13 -29.42 21.00
C GLY A 31 -11.73 -28.25 20.19
N PRO A 32 -13.01 -27.92 20.39
CA PRO A 32 -13.72 -26.90 19.60
C PRO A 32 -12.86 -25.64 19.42
N SER A 33 -12.70 -25.24 18.15
CA SER A 33 -11.75 -24.23 17.69
C SER A 33 -11.73 -23.02 18.62
N LYS A 34 -10.62 -22.83 19.32
CA LYS A 34 -10.41 -21.65 20.18
C LYS A 34 -10.65 -20.39 19.35
N THR A 35 -11.54 -19.54 19.83
CA THR A 35 -11.83 -18.22 19.24
C THR A 35 -10.55 -17.41 19.07
N PHE A 36 -10.59 -16.42 18.19
CA PHE A 36 -9.45 -15.52 17.99
C PHE A 36 -9.04 -14.84 19.31
N ALA A 37 -10.02 -14.33 20.07
CA ALA A 37 -9.79 -13.81 21.42
C ALA A 37 -9.20 -14.83 22.41
N SER A 38 -9.62 -16.10 22.38
CA SER A 38 -9.01 -17.15 23.21
C SER A 38 -7.52 -17.30 22.93
N ARG A 39 -7.10 -17.20 21.66
CA ARG A 39 -5.69 -17.26 21.26
C ARG A 39 -4.93 -16.01 21.70
N ILE A 40 -5.49 -14.82 21.53
CA ILE A 40 -4.91 -13.57 22.05
C ILE A 40 -4.67 -13.67 23.56
N ARG A 41 -5.67 -14.10 24.33
CA ARG A 41 -5.55 -14.27 25.78
C ARG A 41 -4.51 -15.32 26.16
N SER A 42 -4.37 -16.41 25.39
CA SER A 42 -3.32 -17.39 25.64
C SER A 42 -1.91 -16.85 25.34
N SER A 43 -1.77 -16.01 24.31
CA SER A 43 -0.51 -15.32 23.98
C SER A 43 -0.10 -14.34 25.08
N PHE A 44 -1.07 -13.66 25.70
CA PHE A 44 -0.85 -12.72 26.80
C PHE A 44 -0.01 -13.31 27.94
N HIS A 45 -0.32 -14.55 28.34
CA HIS A 45 0.41 -15.22 29.42
C HIS A 45 1.84 -15.60 29.01
N GLN A 46 2.09 -15.89 27.74
CA GLN A 46 3.44 -16.26 27.26
C GLN A 46 4.33 -15.03 27.00
N GLN A 47 3.76 -13.89 26.59
CA GLN A 47 4.53 -12.73 26.13
C GLN A 47 4.88 -11.69 27.22
N SER A 48 4.44 -11.88 28.47
CA SER A 48 4.76 -10.96 29.58
C SER A 48 6.27 -10.70 29.76
N GLY A 49 7.14 -11.61 29.30
CA GLY A 49 8.60 -11.44 29.30
C GLY A 49 9.21 -10.65 28.12
N HIS A 50 8.54 -10.55 26.96
CA HIS A 50 9.10 -9.92 25.75
C HIS A 50 8.76 -8.42 25.59
N LYS A 51 7.83 -7.90 26.39
CA LYS A 51 7.31 -6.53 26.24
C LYS A 51 8.32 -5.40 26.45
N ARG A 52 9.42 -5.61 27.19
CA ARG A 52 10.39 -4.51 27.48
C ARG A 52 11.15 -4.01 26.25
N SER A 53 11.32 -4.81 25.20
CA SER A 53 12.08 -4.40 24.00
C SER A 53 11.23 -3.62 22.98
N ARG A 54 9.96 -3.98 22.80
CA ARG A 54 9.10 -3.39 21.76
C ARG A 54 8.43 -2.08 22.18
N THR A 55 8.13 -1.87 23.46
CA THR A 55 7.58 -0.59 23.94
C THR A 55 8.48 0.61 23.60
N ALA A 56 9.80 0.40 23.48
CA ALA A 56 10.73 1.43 23.04
C ALA A 56 10.53 1.84 21.56
N HIS A 57 10.12 0.91 20.70
CA HIS A 57 9.82 1.19 19.28
C HIS A 57 8.46 1.88 19.11
N THR A 58 7.43 1.45 19.83
CA THR A 58 6.09 2.07 19.77
C THR A 58 6.10 3.50 20.34
N ALA A 59 6.81 3.73 21.45
CA ALA A 59 6.99 5.07 22.02
C ALA A 59 7.74 6.02 21.06
N LYS A 60 8.74 5.51 20.32
CA LYS A 60 9.41 6.27 19.24
C LYS A 60 8.46 6.58 18.07
N ARG A 61 7.58 5.65 17.67
CA ARG A 61 6.56 5.87 16.62
C ARG A 61 5.57 6.97 17.02
N LEU A 62 5.03 6.91 18.25
CA LEU A 62 4.09 7.92 18.74
C LEU A 62 4.73 9.31 18.87
N ALA A 63 6.00 9.38 19.29
CA ALA A 63 6.77 10.62 19.36
C ALA A 63 7.05 11.22 17.97
N LYS A 64 7.39 10.39 16.97
CA LYS A 64 7.52 10.80 15.56
C LYS A 64 6.20 11.38 15.04
N HIS A 65 5.07 10.77 15.38
CA HIS A 65 3.75 11.23 14.94
C HIS A 65 3.34 12.57 15.59
N LYS A 66 3.65 12.81 16.87
CA LYS A 66 3.44 14.11 17.52
C LYS A 66 4.35 15.21 16.95
N ALA A 67 5.56 14.87 16.51
CA ALA A 67 6.47 15.82 15.88
C ALA A 67 6.05 16.16 14.43
N ALA A 68 5.66 15.15 13.63
CA ALA A 68 5.23 15.33 12.24
C ALA A 68 3.84 15.96 12.11
N GLY A 69 2.90 15.64 13.01
CA GLY A 69 1.58 16.27 13.04
C GLY A 69 1.61 17.74 13.47
N LYS A 70 2.64 18.17 14.21
CA LYS A 70 2.82 19.57 14.61
C LYS A 70 3.54 20.41 13.55
N THR A 71 4.32 19.83 12.65
CA THR A 71 4.99 20.57 11.57
C THR A 71 4.12 20.77 10.32
N GLY A 72 3.05 19.97 10.14
CA GLY A 72 2.18 19.99 8.95
C GLY A 72 0.92 20.86 8.99
N THR A 73 0.60 21.55 10.10
CA THR A 73 -0.55 22.48 10.17
C THR A 73 -0.20 23.92 9.83
N SER A 74 1.00 24.16 9.30
CA SER A 74 1.51 25.47 8.93
C SER A 74 0.89 25.97 7.61
N LYS A 75 -0.14 26.82 7.74
CA LYS A 75 -0.68 27.74 6.71
C LYS A 75 -1.16 27.09 5.40
N ALA A 76 -2.24 27.60 4.85
CA ALA A 76 -2.66 27.36 3.46
C ALA A 76 -1.67 28.00 2.46
N GLY A 77 -0.38 27.64 2.55
CA GLY A 77 0.71 28.11 1.71
C GLY A 77 0.71 27.36 0.39
N GLN A 78 0.75 28.14 -0.69
CA GLN A 78 0.96 27.79 -2.09
C GLN A 78 1.15 26.29 -2.38
N ALA A 79 0.17 25.72 -3.08
CA ALA A 79 0.30 24.38 -3.63
C ALA A 79 1.60 24.28 -4.45
N LYS A 80 2.51 23.38 -4.04
CA LYS A 80 3.71 23.06 -4.81
C LYS A 80 3.30 22.75 -6.26
N PRO A 81 4.04 23.23 -7.27
CA PRO A 81 3.67 23.00 -8.66
C PRO A 81 3.63 21.50 -8.97
N ASN A 82 2.66 21.08 -9.78
CA ASN A 82 2.58 19.73 -10.33
C ASN A 82 3.69 19.51 -11.37
N PHE A 83 4.14 18.27 -11.53
CA PHE A 83 5.08 17.89 -12.58
C PHE A 83 4.38 17.60 -13.89
N GLU A 84 4.98 18.05 -14.99
CA GLU A 84 4.54 17.71 -16.34
C GLU A 84 5.66 16.95 -17.06
N PHE A 85 5.33 15.77 -17.60
CA PHE A 85 6.24 14.96 -18.39
C PHE A 85 5.65 14.74 -19.77
N ASN A 86 6.51 14.79 -20.80
CA ASN A 86 6.13 14.39 -22.15
C ASN A 86 6.64 12.97 -22.39
N VAL A 87 5.73 12.02 -22.56
CA VAL A 87 6.07 10.63 -22.84
C VAL A 87 5.78 10.35 -24.31
N THR A 88 6.84 10.13 -25.07
CA THR A 88 6.76 9.75 -26.49
C THR A 88 6.63 8.23 -26.58
N SER A 89 5.48 7.76 -27.05
CA SER A 89 5.27 6.35 -27.36
C SER A 89 5.59 6.13 -28.84
N VAL A 90 6.47 5.16 -29.11
CA VAL A 90 6.63 4.60 -30.44
C VAL A 90 5.44 3.68 -30.63
N GLY A 91 4.57 4.00 -31.60
CA GLY A 91 3.40 3.15 -31.89
C GLY A 91 3.83 1.70 -32.08
N ALA A 92 3.01 0.76 -31.62
CA ALA A 92 3.22 -0.64 -31.93
C ALA A 92 3.44 -0.77 -33.45
N PRO A 93 4.40 -1.59 -33.92
CA PRO A 93 4.55 -1.85 -35.34
C PRO A 93 3.16 -2.17 -35.90
N PRO A 94 2.78 -1.60 -37.07
CA PRO A 94 1.49 -1.90 -37.66
C PRO A 94 1.33 -3.43 -37.65
N GLU A 95 0.25 -3.89 -37.02
CA GLU A 95 -0.13 -5.30 -37.01
C GLU A 95 -0.02 -5.76 -38.47
N MET A 96 0.79 -6.80 -38.74
CA MET A 96 1.08 -7.24 -40.10
C MET A 96 -0.25 -7.64 -40.76
N ALA A 97 -0.92 -6.67 -41.38
CA ALA A 97 -2.03 -6.92 -42.27
C ALA A 97 -1.45 -7.75 -43.41
N ASP A 98 -2.10 -8.88 -43.69
CA ASP A 98 -1.69 -9.81 -44.76
C ASP A 98 -1.41 -9.00 -46.03
N ILE A 99 -0.14 -8.90 -46.39
CA ILE A 99 0.32 -8.09 -47.51
C ILE A 99 0.00 -8.88 -48.78
N GLU A 100 -1.06 -8.47 -49.45
CA GLU A 100 -1.38 -8.91 -50.80
C GLU A 100 -0.23 -8.48 -51.74
N MET A 101 0.32 -9.44 -52.50
CA MET A 101 1.50 -9.26 -53.36
C MET A 101 1.19 -8.38 -54.58
N GLY A 102 1.11 -7.06 -54.38
CA GLY A 102 1.07 -6.05 -55.44
C GLY A 102 2.43 -5.39 -55.65
N ASP A 103 2.72 -4.97 -56.89
CA ASP A 103 4.02 -4.49 -57.37
C ASP A 103 4.78 -3.56 -56.41
N ALA A 104 6.05 -3.89 -56.20
CA ALA A 104 6.97 -3.33 -55.21
C ALA A 104 7.23 -1.82 -55.43
N THR A 105 6.44 -0.98 -54.77
CA THR A 105 6.76 0.44 -54.59
C THR A 105 7.29 0.62 -53.17
N THR A 106 8.61 0.66 -53.02
CA THR A 106 9.33 0.81 -51.74
C THR A 106 9.05 2.19 -51.12
N SER A 107 7.93 2.30 -50.42
CA SER A 107 7.66 3.44 -49.53
C SER A 107 7.99 3.00 -48.11
N GLU A 108 9.06 3.55 -47.53
CA GLU A 108 9.36 3.31 -46.12
C GLU A 108 8.19 3.85 -45.26
N PRO A 109 7.52 2.98 -44.47
CA PRO A 109 6.41 3.43 -43.65
C PRO A 109 6.95 4.34 -42.53
N ALA A 110 6.64 5.63 -42.61
CA ALA A 110 6.96 6.61 -41.58
C ALA A 110 6.30 6.19 -40.25
N MET A 111 7.10 5.73 -39.29
CA MET A 111 6.62 5.38 -37.95
C MET A 111 6.08 6.63 -37.25
N SER A 112 4.75 6.73 -37.10
CA SER A 112 4.14 7.83 -36.35
C SER A 112 4.52 7.77 -34.86
N ARG A 113 5.13 8.84 -34.34
CA ARG A 113 5.44 9.00 -32.92
C ARG A 113 4.34 9.84 -32.28
N SER A 114 3.70 9.32 -31.23
CA SER A 114 2.70 10.06 -30.46
C SER A 114 3.30 10.50 -29.12
N THR A 115 3.30 11.80 -28.86
CA THR A 115 3.75 12.36 -27.58
C THR A 115 2.53 12.71 -26.73
N LYS A 116 2.41 12.11 -25.55
CA LYS A 116 1.36 12.42 -24.58
C LYS A 116 1.94 13.14 -23.38
N ARG A 117 1.31 14.25 -22.97
CA ARG A 117 1.68 14.99 -21.77
C ARG A 117 0.94 14.43 -20.56
N TYR A 118 1.68 14.10 -19.51
CA TYR A 118 1.13 13.62 -18.23
C TYR A 118 1.45 14.61 -17.12
N ARG A 119 0.47 14.86 -16.25
CA ARG A 119 0.63 15.75 -15.10
C ARG A 119 0.43 14.99 -13.80
N PHE A 120 1.45 15.01 -12.93
CA PHE A 120 1.45 14.30 -11.65
C PHE A 120 1.61 15.25 -10.47
N PRO A 121 0.93 14.99 -9.35
CA PRO A 121 1.21 15.72 -8.12
C PRO A 121 2.62 15.37 -7.62
N ARG A 122 3.32 16.37 -7.10
CA ARG A 122 4.64 16.17 -6.49
C ARG A 122 4.58 15.21 -5.30
N GLU A 123 3.57 15.38 -4.47
CA GLU A 123 3.35 14.61 -3.25
C GLU A 123 1.95 14.03 -3.25
N LEU A 124 1.83 12.80 -2.76
CA LEU A 124 0.55 12.15 -2.55
C LEU A 124 0.03 12.57 -1.16
N ARG A 125 -1.04 13.36 -1.13
CA ARG A 125 -1.56 13.87 0.15
C ARG A 125 -2.04 12.72 1.04
N ARG A 126 -1.57 12.70 2.29
CA ARG A 126 -2.05 11.78 3.33
C ARG A 126 -3.36 12.32 3.92
N PRO A 127 -4.43 11.51 4.03
CA PRO A 127 -5.67 11.91 4.67
C PRO A 127 -5.46 12.06 6.19
N PRO A 128 -6.31 12.82 6.90
CA PRO A 128 -6.25 12.87 8.36
C PRO A 128 -6.47 11.48 8.95
N VAL A 129 -5.70 11.15 9.98
CA VAL A 129 -5.81 9.86 10.68
C VAL A 129 -7.19 9.76 11.32
N LYS A 130 -7.91 8.67 10.99
CA LYS A 130 -9.19 8.33 11.59
C LYS A 130 -8.98 7.12 12.49
N GLU A 131 -9.23 7.29 13.78
CA GLU A 131 -9.15 6.18 14.73
C GLU A 131 -10.24 5.14 14.44
N ILE A 132 -9.90 3.88 14.67
CA ILE A 132 -10.85 2.77 14.52
C ILE A 132 -11.69 2.69 15.79
N PRO A 133 -13.01 2.82 15.69
CA PRO A 133 -13.86 2.75 16.88
C PRO A 133 -13.81 1.33 17.43
N LYS A 134 -13.62 1.20 18.75
CA LYS A 134 -13.58 -0.09 19.46
C LYS A 134 -14.84 -0.92 19.18
N GLU A 135 -15.99 -0.28 19.04
CA GLU A 135 -17.26 -0.92 18.67
C GLU A 135 -17.17 -1.78 17.40
N THR A 136 -16.38 -1.39 16.40
CA THR A 136 -16.18 -2.18 15.18
C THR A 136 -15.49 -3.51 15.49
N LEU A 137 -14.53 -3.51 16.42
CA LEU A 137 -13.85 -4.73 16.86
C LEU A 137 -14.78 -5.63 17.68
N LEU A 138 -15.61 -5.04 18.54
CA LEU A 138 -16.59 -5.79 19.34
C LEU A 138 -17.67 -6.46 18.51
N LYS A 139 -18.04 -5.88 17.36
CA LYS A 139 -18.95 -6.53 16.40
C LYS A 139 -18.32 -7.75 15.73
N ILE A 140 -16.99 -7.81 15.62
CA ILE A 140 -16.28 -8.94 15.02
C ILE A 140 -16.01 -10.02 16.07
N ASP A 141 -15.53 -9.61 17.25
CA ASP A 141 -15.24 -10.50 18.37
C ASP A 141 -15.62 -9.81 19.69
N PRO A 142 -16.82 -10.08 20.24
CA PRO A 142 -17.30 -9.49 21.49
C PRO A 142 -16.41 -9.80 22.71
N GLU A 143 -15.61 -10.87 22.63
CA GLU A 143 -14.70 -11.26 23.71
C GLU A 143 -13.53 -10.28 23.88
N LEU A 144 -13.36 -9.30 22.99
CA LEU A 144 -12.33 -8.26 23.06
C LEU A 144 -12.77 -7.00 23.83
N HIS A 145 -13.94 -6.99 24.48
CA HIS A 145 -14.45 -5.81 25.21
C HIS A 145 -13.48 -5.26 26.27
N ASP A 146 -12.75 -6.11 26.97
CA ASP A 146 -11.77 -5.72 27.99
C ASP A 146 -10.33 -5.66 27.48
N VAL A 147 -10.11 -5.89 26.18
CA VAL A 147 -8.76 -5.93 25.60
C VAL A 147 -8.44 -4.57 24.96
N ASP A 148 -7.24 -4.07 25.22
CA ASP A 148 -6.73 -2.85 24.60
C ASP A 148 -6.47 -3.06 23.09
N VAL A 149 -6.85 -2.08 22.27
CA VAL A 149 -6.77 -2.19 20.79
C VAL A 149 -5.33 -2.28 20.31
N GLU A 150 -4.38 -1.58 20.95
CA GLU A 150 -2.96 -1.66 20.59
C GLU A 150 -2.43 -3.06 20.89
N TYR A 151 -2.83 -3.65 22.02
CA TYR A 151 -2.45 -5.02 22.33
C TYR A 151 -2.99 -6.05 21.32
N VAL A 152 -4.23 -5.86 20.85
CA VAL A 152 -4.78 -6.69 19.77
C VAL A 152 -3.97 -6.53 18.48
N ARG A 153 -3.56 -5.31 18.12
CA ARG A 153 -2.71 -5.05 16.94
C ARG A 153 -1.37 -5.77 17.05
N ASP A 154 -0.69 -5.67 18.19
CA ASP A 154 0.59 -6.35 18.42
C ASP A 154 0.47 -7.87 18.22
N CYS A 155 -0.60 -8.46 18.75
CA CYS A 155 -0.87 -9.89 18.59
C CYS A 155 -1.14 -10.28 17.14
N VAL A 156 -1.86 -9.44 16.40
CA VAL A 156 -2.17 -9.67 14.98
C VAL A 156 -0.93 -9.54 14.11
N GLU A 157 -0.07 -8.57 14.39
CA GLU A 157 1.22 -8.40 13.72
C GLU A 157 2.09 -9.65 13.89
N ASP A 158 2.16 -10.19 15.12
CA ASP A 158 2.93 -11.41 15.42
C ASP A 158 2.41 -12.65 14.69
N MET A 159 1.08 -12.78 14.56
CA MET A 159 0.44 -13.88 13.84
C MET A 159 0.32 -13.64 12.32
N GLY A 160 0.64 -12.44 11.86
CA GLY A 160 0.26 -11.91 10.56
C GLY A 160 0.69 -12.76 9.37
N VAL A 161 1.94 -13.26 9.40
CA VAL A 161 2.47 -14.14 8.35
C VAL A 161 1.72 -15.47 8.28
N GLY A 162 1.33 -16.02 9.43
CA GLY A 162 0.55 -17.25 9.53
C GLY A 162 -0.86 -17.08 9.00
N LEU A 163 -1.52 -15.99 9.40
CA LEU A 163 -2.86 -15.63 8.93
C LEU A 163 -2.88 -15.33 7.42
N LEU A 164 -1.85 -14.68 6.88
CA LEU A 164 -1.75 -14.49 5.43
C LEU A 164 -1.60 -15.83 4.70
N ARG A 165 -0.82 -16.76 5.25
CA ARG A 165 -0.62 -18.08 4.66
C ARG A 165 -1.90 -18.91 4.64
N THR A 166 -2.71 -18.87 5.70
CA THR A 166 -4.03 -19.53 5.69
C THR A 166 -4.96 -18.92 4.64
N ALA A 167 -4.92 -17.61 4.43
CA ALA A 167 -5.69 -16.95 3.38
C ALA A 167 -5.24 -17.37 1.97
N LEU A 168 -3.93 -17.46 1.72
CA LEU A 168 -3.41 -17.82 0.40
C LEU A 168 -3.57 -19.31 0.06
N ASN A 169 -3.74 -20.19 1.06
CA ASN A 169 -3.86 -21.63 0.87
C ASN A 169 -5.30 -22.12 0.61
N ILE A 170 -6.18 -21.23 0.17
CA ILE A 170 -7.56 -21.57 -0.17
C ILE A 170 -7.70 -21.93 -1.64
N LYS A 171 -8.36 -23.06 -1.91
CA LYS A 171 -8.82 -23.42 -3.26
C LYS A 171 -10.29 -23.05 -3.41
N LEU A 172 -10.59 -22.32 -4.48
CA LEU A 172 -11.90 -21.77 -4.78
C LEU A 172 -12.51 -22.45 -6.01
N ASP A 173 -13.65 -23.10 -5.84
CA ASP A 173 -14.48 -23.54 -6.95
C ASP A 173 -15.46 -22.41 -7.29
N THR A 174 -15.10 -21.58 -8.27
CA THR A 174 -15.85 -20.34 -8.55
C THR A 174 -17.04 -20.61 -9.49
N PRO A 175 -18.29 -20.28 -9.11
CA PRO A 175 -19.43 -20.34 -10.03
C PRO A 175 -19.28 -19.27 -11.13
N LYS A 176 -19.64 -19.61 -12.37
CA LYS A 176 -19.40 -18.75 -13.55
C LYS A 176 -20.41 -17.60 -13.71
N ASP A 177 -21.61 -17.74 -13.14
CA ASP A 177 -22.75 -16.93 -13.57
C ASP A 177 -23.07 -15.75 -12.64
N ALA A 178 -23.01 -15.95 -11.33
CA ALA A 178 -23.36 -14.92 -10.35
C ALA A 178 -22.51 -15.03 -9.08
N LEU A 179 -22.31 -13.90 -8.40
CA LEU A 179 -21.63 -13.85 -7.11
C LEU A 179 -22.57 -14.39 -6.02
N PRO A 180 -22.29 -15.55 -5.41
CA PRO A 180 -23.14 -16.09 -4.37
C PRO A 180 -22.97 -15.30 -3.06
N PRO A 181 -23.96 -15.30 -2.16
CA PRO A 181 -23.84 -14.68 -0.83
C PRO A 181 -22.84 -15.40 0.09
N SER A 182 -22.59 -16.68 -0.18
CA SER A 182 -21.63 -17.51 0.54
C SER A 182 -20.90 -18.43 -0.44
N ILE A 183 -19.63 -18.73 -0.17
CA ILE A 183 -18.82 -19.61 -1.01
C ILE A 183 -18.17 -20.69 -0.17
N THR A 184 -18.31 -21.94 -0.60
CA THR A 184 -17.61 -23.07 0.01
C THR A 184 -16.22 -23.15 -0.56
N VAL A 185 -15.22 -23.18 0.32
CA VAL A 185 -13.81 -23.18 -0.04
C VAL A 185 -13.11 -24.38 0.58
N LYS A 186 -12.17 -24.98 -0.14
CA LYS A 186 -11.37 -26.09 0.39
C LYS A 186 -10.09 -25.52 1.00
N LEU A 187 -9.86 -25.80 2.28
CA LEU A 187 -8.66 -25.37 2.98
C LEU A 187 -7.54 -26.38 2.71
N ASN A 188 -6.42 -25.93 2.14
CA ASN A 188 -5.23 -26.78 2.10
C ASN A 188 -4.43 -26.59 3.39
N LEU A 189 -4.84 -27.29 4.45
CA LEU A 189 -4.21 -27.20 5.76
C LEU A 189 -2.94 -28.08 5.80
N ASP A 190 -1.79 -27.45 5.53
CA ASP A 190 -0.49 -27.96 5.96
C ASP A 190 -0.41 -27.89 7.51
N PRO A 191 0.19 -28.87 8.21
CA PRO A 191 0.54 -28.77 9.63
C PRO A 191 1.03 -27.39 10.08
N THR A 192 1.82 -26.68 9.27
CA THR A 192 2.32 -25.34 9.59
C THR A 192 1.24 -24.25 9.60
N THR A 193 0.17 -24.44 8.83
CA THR A 193 -1.00 -23.55 8.73
C THR A 193 -2.15 -23.94 9.63
N ALA A 194 -2.26 -25.21 10.01
CA ALA A 194 -3.30 -25.73 10.89
C ALA A 194 -3.32 -25.06 12.28
N GLN A 195 -2.18 -24.49 12.69
CA GLN A 195 -2.09 -23.74 13.94
C GLN A 195 -2.78 -22.37 13.90
N TYR A 196 -3.08 -21.81 12.73
CA TYR A 196 -3.71 -20.49 12.59
C TYR A 196 -5.20 -20.62 12.25
N PRO A 197 -6.05 -19.67 12.65
CA PRO A 197 -7.45 -19.68 12.27
C PRO A 197 -7.59 -19.58 10.73
N PRO A 198 -8.64 -20.18 10.16
CA PRO A 198 -8.96 -19.98 8.75
C PRO A 198 -9.52 -18.56 8.52
N PRO A 199 -9.49 -18.07 7.27
CA PRO A 199 -10.15 -16.82 6.89
C PRO A 199 -11.63 -16.82 7.27
N THR A 200 -12.15 -15.64 7.62
CA THR A 200 -13.54 -15.49 8.09
C THR A 200 -14.48 -15.06 6.98
N HIS A 201 -13.98 -14.41 5.93
CA HIS A 201 -14.79 -13.84 4.85
C HIS A 201 -14.11 -14.04 3.49
N MET A 202 -14.92 -13.99 2.44
CA MET A 202 -14.46 -13.85 1.07
C MET A 202 -14.77 -12.44 0.57
N LEU A 203 -13.76 -11.64 0.25
CA LEU A 203 -13.98 -10.31 -0.32
C LEU A 203 -14.23 -10.40 -1.82
N ALA A 204 -15.34 -9.83 -2.27
CA ALA A 204 -15.60 -9.60 -3.68
C ALA A 204 -15.14 -8.18 -4.06
N ILE A 205 -13.88 -8.08 -4.47
CA ILE A 205 -13.25 -6.81 -4.79
C ILE A 205 -13.68 -6.37 -6.19
N HIS A 206 -14.15 -5.13 -6.28
CA HIS A 206 -14.52 -4.54 -7.55
C HIS A 206 -14.26 -3.03 -7.57
N THR A 207 -14.10 -2.47 -8.78
CA THR A 207 -14.00 -1.02 -8.99
C THR A 207 -15.38 -0.39 -9.26
N ASN A 208 -15.47 0.93 -9.14
CA ASN A 208 -16.71 1.70 -9.37
C ASN A 208 -16.92 2.10 -10.84
N THR A 209 -16.06 1.66 -11.77
CA THR A 209 -16.23 2.02 -13.19
C THR A 209 -17.53 1.41 -13.73
N GLN A 210 -18.54 2.26 -13.94
CA GLN A 210 -19.77 1.90 -14.64
C GLN A 210 -19.45 1.80 -16.13
N THR A 211 -19.01 0.62 -16.55
CA THR A 211 -18.85 0.29 -17.98
C THR A 211 -19.99 -0.63 -18.38
N ALA A 212 -20.44 -0.54 -19.64
CA ALA A 212 -21.41 -1.48 -20.21
C ALA A 212 -20.90 -2.95 -20.22
N ALA A 213 -19.59 -3.15 -20.06
CA ALA A 213 -18.97 -4.46 -19.95
C ALA A 213 -19.23 -5.14 -18.58
N PRO A 214 -19.25 -6.48 -18.54
CA PRO A 214 -19.42 -7.23 -17.29
C PRO A 214 -18.35 -6.84 -16.26
N ARG A 215 -18.79 -6.63 -15.02
CA ARG A 215 -17.93 -6.18 -13.93
C ARG A 215 -16.89 -7.24 -13.60
N ARG A 216 -15.61 -6.88 -13.68
CA ARG A 216 -14.51 -7.74 -13.21
C ARG A 216 -14.50 -7.77 -11.68
N ILE A 217 -14.68 -8.95 -11.11
CA ILE A 217 -14.65 -9.20 -9.66
C ILE A 217 -13.44 -10.08 -9.36
N THR A 218 -12.72 -9.76 -8.29
CA THR A 218 -11.64 -10.60 -7.76
C THR A 218 -12.03 -11.07 -6.36
N LEU A 219 -12.03 -12.39 -6.15
CA LEU A 219 -12.34 -13.00 -4.87
C LEU A 219 -11.06 -13.16 -4.07
N VAL A 220 -11.02 -12.58 -2.86
CA VAL A 220 -9.86 -12.62 -1.96
C VAL A 220 -10.30 -13.03 -0.57
N PRO A 221 -9.84 -14.17 -0.04
CA PRO A 221 -10.14 -14.55 1.33
C PRO A 221 -9.46 -13.60 2.32
N CYS A 222 -10.14 -13.30 3.43
CA CYS A 222 -9.58 -12.43 4.45
C CYS A 222 -10.02 -12.78 5.87
N HIS A 223 -9.24 -12.32 6.85
CA HIS A 223 -9.60 -12.25 8.25
C HIS A 223 -10.15 -10.85 8.50
N SER A 224 -11.45 -10.76 8.77
CA SER A 224 -12.14 -9.49 9.08
C SER A 224 -11.41 -8.68 10.16
N MET A 225 -10.88 -9.36 11.17
CA MET A 225 -10.11 -8.74 12.26
C MET A 225 -8.89 -7.96 11.76
N VAL A 226 -8.09 -8.53 10.84
CA VAL A 226 -6.90 -7.87 10.29
C VAL A 226 -7.29 -6.57 9.58
N LEU A 227 -8.33 -6.63 8.75
CA LEU A 227 -8.78 -5.46 8.02
C LEU A 227 -9.40 -4.41 8.96
N ALA A 228 -10.22 -4.83 9.92
CA ALA A 228 -10.85 -3.93 10.88
C ALA A 228 -9.84 -3.19 11.77
N LEU A 229 -8.70 -3.80 12.09
CA LEU A 229 -7.64 -3.17 12.90
C LEU A 229 -6.80 -2.13 12.15
N HIS A 230 -6.83 -2.16 10.82
CA HIS A 230 -6.01 -1.29 9.97
C HIS A 230 -6.81 -0.33 9.08
N CYS A 231 -8.12 -0.53 8.90
CA CYS A 231 -8.92 0.24 7.95
C CYS A 231 -10.15 0.87 8.64
N ALA A 232 -10.19 2.20 8.73
CA ALA A 232 -11.25 2.94 9.41
C ALA A 232 -12.53 3.17 8.58
N ASN A 233 -12.51 2.86 7.27
CA ASN A 233 -13.63 3.09 6.34
C ASN A 233 -14.21 1.80 5.76
N LEU A 234 -13.99 0.65 6.42
CA LEU A 234 -14.58 -0.59 5.96
C LEU A 234 -16.11 -0.58 6.12
N PRO A 235 -16.84 -1.20 5.19
CA PRO A 235 -18.22 -1.58 5.47
C PRO A 235 -18.25 -2.54 6.67
N PRO A 236 -19.32 -2.51 7.49
CA PRO A 236 -19.48 -3.48 8.55
C PRO A 236 -19.47 -4.89 7.94
N PHE A 237 -18.67 -5.78 8.52
CA PHE A 237 -18.72 -7.19 8.17
C PHE A 237 -20.06 -7.76 8.64
N ALA A 238 -20.65 -8.65 7.83
CA ALA A 238 -21.85 -9.36 8.25
C ALA A 238 -21.57 -10.06 9.58
N GLU A 239 -22.51 -9.94 10.52
CA GLU A 239 -22.43 -10.68 11.78
C GLU A 239 -22.31 -12.16 11.44
N LEU A 240 -21.30 -12.82 12.01
CA LEU A 240 -21.11 -14.25 11.86
C LEU A 240 -22.21 -14.97 12.67
N GLY A 241 -23.46 -14.89 12.20
CA GLY A 241 -24.61 -15.61 12.76
C GLY A 241 -24.43 -17.13 12.70
N SER A 242 -23.44 -17.58 11.93
CA SER A 242 -22.87 -18.91 11.97
C SER A 242 -21.35 -18.75 11.85
N ILE A 243 -20.64 -18.90 12.96
CA ILE A 243 -19.20 -19.20 12.94
C ILE A 243 -19.01 -20.31 11.89
N PRO A 244 -18.09 -20.18 10.93
CA PRO A 244 -17.85 -21.24 9.96
C PRO A 244 -17.65 -22.56 10.71
N LEU A 245 -18.62 -23.47 10.59
CA LEU A 245 -18.56 -24.77 11.23
C LEU A 245 -17.44 -25.54 10.55
N TYR A 246 -16.30 -25.60 11.21
CA TYR A 246 -15.23 -26.48 10.82
C TYR A 246 -15.67 -27.90 11.16
N PHE A 247 -15.98 -28.68 10.14
CA PHE A 247 -16.23 -30.10 10.30
C PHE A 247 -14.89 -30.82 10.15
N PRO A 248 -14.27 -31.32 11.24
CA PRO A 248 -13.12 -32.19 11.12
C PRO A 248 -13.55 -33.49 10.41
N GLY A 249 -13.23 -33.61 9.12
CA GLY A 249 -13.49 -34.75 8.23
C GLY A 249 -12.67 -34.65 6.94
N ASP A 250 -12.69 -35.68 6.09
CA ASP A 250 -11.81 -35.86 4.91
C ASP A 250 -11.86 -34.74 3.86
N ASP A 251 -12.88 -33.87 3.90
CA ASP A 251 -12.97 -32.66 3.07
C ASP A 251 -13.04 -31.42 3.98
N SER A 252 -11.88 -30.86 4.32
CA SER A 252 -11.68 -29.62 5.10
C SER A 252 -12.22 -28.37 4.38
N SER A 253 -13.51 -28.40 4.10
CA SER A 253 -14.26 -27.35 3.43
C SER A 253 -14.87 -26.40 4.46
N VAL A 254 -14.85 -25.11 4.15
CA VAL A 254 -15.41 -24.05 4.98
C VAL A 254 -16.30 -23.17 4.11
N THR A 255 -17.49 -22.83 4.59
CA THR A 255 -18.36 -21.88 3.92
C THR A 255 -18.08 -20.48 4.44
N LEU A 256 -17.68 -19.57 3.55
CA LEU A 256 -17.35 -18.19 3.87
C LEU A 256 -18.42 -17.23 3.34
N PRO A 257 -18.92 -16.28 4.14
CA PRO A 257 -19.76 -15.20 3.64
C PRO A 257 -18.97 -14.34 2.65
N VAL A 258 -19.63 -13.96 1.56
CA VAL A 258 -19.05 -13.10 0.53
C VAL A 258 -19.38 -11.64 0.84
N GLN A 259 -18.36 -10.84 1.08
CA GLN A 259 -18.48 -9.41 1.38
C GLN A 259 -18.02 -8.58 0.16
N PRO A 260 -18.92 -7.83 -0.49
CA PRO A 260 -18.53 -6.89 -1.54
C PRO A 260 -17.65 -5.78 -0.96
N LEU A 261 -16.51 -5.52 -1.61
CA LEU A 261 -15.60 -4.44 -1.24
C LEU A 261 -15.26 -3.58 -2.46
N ARG A 262 -15.62 -2.30 -2.36
CA ARG A 262 -15.32 -1.30 -3.38
C ARG A 262 -13.93 -0.73 -3.17
N VAL A 263 -13.07 -0.85 -4.17
CA VAL A 263 -11.74 -0.23 -4.15
C VAL A 263 -11.49 0.53 -5.46
N PRO A 264 -10.84 1.71 -5.40
CA PRO A 264 -10.51 2.47 -6.61
C PRO A 264 -9.70 1.67 -7.64
N HIS A 265 -8.69 0.91 -7.17
CA HIS A 265 -7.74 0.22 -8.01
C HIS A 265 -7.55 -1.26 -7.59
N PRO A 266 -8.38 -2.20 -8.09
CA PRO A 266 -8.33 -3.61 -7.69
C PRO A 266 -6.95 -4.30 -7.80
N PRO A 267 -6.12 -4.07 -8.84
CA PRO A 267 -4.84 -4.77 -8.97
C PRO A 267 -3.84 -4.51 -7.83
N THR A 268 -3.95 -3.40 -7.10
CA THR A 268 -3.05 -3.08 -5.98
C THR A 268 -3.62 -3.52 -4.63
N PHE A 269 -4.80 -4.14 -4.60
CA PHE A 269 -5.38 -4.61 -3.35
C PHE A 269 -4.63 -5.81 -2.76
N ALA A 270 -4.12 -6.72 -3.58
CA ALA A 270 -3.34 -7.87 -3.11
C ALA A 270 -2.06 -7.48 -2.36
N PRO A 271 -1.16 -6.62 -2.91
CA PRO A 271 0.02 -6.17 -2.18
C PRO A 271 -0.33 -5.33 -0.95
N LEU A 272 -1.39 -4.51 -1.00
CA LEU A 272 -1.90 -3.79 0.17
C LEU A 272 -2.31 -4.76 1.27
N THR A 273 -3.11 -5.78 0.94
CA THR A 273 -3.56 -6.79 1.90
C THR A 273 -2.36 -7.52 2.50
N SER A 274 -1.40 -7.96 1.69
CA SER A 274 -0.16 -8.58 2.17
C SER A 274 0.59 -7.70 3.19
N PHE A 275 0.67 -6.39 2.92
CA PHE A 275 1.23 -5.42 3.86
C PHE A 275 0.39 -5.37 5.15
N LEU A 276 -0.95 -5.28 5.08
CA LEU A 276 -1.80 -5.22 6.27
C LEU A 276 -1.65 -6.43 7.19
N TYR A 277 -1.41 -7.62 6.62
CA TYR A 277 -1.10 -8.81 7.42
C TYR A 277 0.30 -8.76 8.02
N THR A 278 1.32 -8.42 7.23
CA THR A 278 2.71 -8.66 7.61
C THR A 278 3.41 -7.44 8.21
N GLN A 279 2.86 -6.25 8.00
CA GLN A 279 3.46 -4.94 8.29
C GLN A 279 4.88 -4.78 7.70
N ARG A 280 5.20 -5.51 6.62
CA ARG A 280 6.51 -5.48 5.96
C ARG A 280 6.50 -4.60 4.73
N THR A 281 7.34 -3.56 4.74
CA THR A 281 7.52 -2.63 3.62
C THR A 281 8.32 -3.22 2.45
N GLU A 282 9.28 -4.11 2.71
CA GLU A 282 10.15 -4.66 1.67
C GLU A 282 9.36 -5.45 0.59
N PRO A 283 8.49 -6.42 0.90
CA PRO A 283 7.68 -7.10 -0.12
C PRO A 283 6.73 -6.14 -0.85
N LEU A 284 6.25 -5.11 -0.16
CA LEU A 284 5.39 -4.09 -0.75
C LEU A 284 6.17 -3.29 -1.81
N LEU A 285 7.32 -2.72 -1.46
CA LEU A 285 8.17 -1.97 -2.38
C LEU A 285 8.57 -2.82 -3.59
N LYS A 286 8.96 -4.08 -3.37
CA LYS A 286 9.27 -5.03 -4.44
C LYS A 286 8.10 -5.25 -5.41
N SER A 287 6.86 -5.14 -4.94
CA SER A 287 5.67 -5.25 -5.80
C SER A 287 5.34 -3.98 -6.60
N LEU A 288 5.85 -2.83 -6.14
CA LEU A 288 5.59 -1.52 -6.73
C LEU A 288 6.60 -1.15 -7.82
N PHE A 289 7.85 -1.60 -7.71
CA PHE A 289 8.90 -1.33 -8.68
C PHE A 289 8.97 -2.39 -9.81
N PRO A 290 9.55 -2.05 -10.98
CA PRO A 290 9.77 -3.01 -12.06
C PRO A 290 10.93 -3.99 -11.77
N SER A 291 11.87 -3.60 -10.91
CA SER A 291 12.96 -4.42 -10.37
C SER A 291 12.95 -4.37 -8.84
N PRO A 292 13.45 -5.41 -8.14
CA PRO A 292 13.54 -5.37 -6.69
C PRO A 292 14.47 -4.24 -6.23
N PRO A 293 14.08 -3.46 -5.19
CA PRO A 293 14.95 -2.42 -4.66
C PRO A 293 16.18 -3.02 -3.98
N PRO A 294 17.33 -2.33 -4.00
CA PRO A 294 18.52 -2.72 -3.25
C PRO A 294 18.23 -2.74 -1.74
N SER A 295 18.90 -3.62 -0.99
CA SER A 295 18.69 -3.77 0.46
C SER A 295 19.01 -2.48 1.24
N GLU A 296 19.93 -1.69 0.72
CA GLU A 296 20.37 -0.41 1.28
C GLU A 296 19.26 0.64 1.30
N LEU A 297 18.23 0.50 0.45
CA LEU A 297 17.09 1.42 0.38
C LEU A 297 16.21 1.37 1.64
N GLN A 298 16.43 0.40 2.54
CA GLN A 298 15.82 0.39 3.87
C GLN A 298 16.41 1.47 4.79
N VAL A 299 17.65 1.89 4.57
CA VAL A 299 18.29 3.04 5.22
C VAL A 299 18.17 4.20 4.25
N VAL A 300 17.01 4.86 4.27
CA VAL A 300 16.66 5.90 3.30
C VAL A 300 17.66 7.05 3.33
N THR A 301 18.64 7.00 2.42
CA THR A 301 19.49 8.13 2.06
C THR A 301 19.02 8.69 0.72
N SER A 302 19.12 10.02 0.55
CA SER A 302 18.82 10.68 -0.72
C SER A 302 19.62 10.07 -1.88
N ASP A 303 20.88 9.73 -1.61
CA ASP A 303 21.83 9.25 -2.63
C ASP A 303 21.48 7.84 -3.12
N SER A 304 21.13 6.91 -2.22
CA SER A 304 20.74 5.53 -2.60
C SER A 304 19.47 5.52 -3.43
N SER A 305 18.47 6.33 -3.05
CA SER A 305 17.21 6.48 -3.77
C SER A 305 17.45 7.06 -5.18
N ARG A 306 18.36 8.03 -5.30
CA ARG A 306 18.71 8.66 -6.58
C ARG A 306 19.47 7.71 -7.50
N GLN A 307 20.43 6.95 -6.97
CA GLN A 307 21.16 5.93 -7.72
C GLN A 307 20.18 4.85 -8.25
N PHE A 308 19.23 4.42 -7.42
CA PHE A 308 18.22 3.47 -7.84
C PHE A 308 17.29 4.05 -8.91
N ALA A 309 16.85 5.31 -8.77
CA ALA A 309 16.06 5.99 -9.79
C ALA A 309 16.82 6.11 -11.13
N SER A 310 18.12 6.44 -11.09
CA SER A 310 18.99 6.47 -12.28
C SER A 310 19.09 5.09 -12.94
N HIS A 311 19.26 4.03 -12.15
CA HIS A 311 19.29 2.67 -12.65
C HIS A 311 17.97 2.27 -13.34
N LEU A 312 16.83 2.61 -12.74
CA LEU A 312 15.52 2.38 -13.32
C LEU A 312 15.34 3.13 -14.65
N ALA A 313 15.78 4.38 -14.73
CA ALA A 313 15.70 5.21 -15.93
C ALA A 313 16.53 4.66 -17.10
N GLN A 314 17.69 4.07 -16.80
CA GLN A 314 18.57 3.45 -17.81
C GLN A 314 18.05 2.09 -18.28
N THR A 315 17.31 1.37 -17.42
CA THR A 315 16.88 -0.02 -17.68
C THR A 315 15.49 -0.08 -18.32
N TYR A 316 14.60 0.84 -17.99
CA TYR A 316 13.19 0.80 -18.38
C TYR A 316 12.77 2.01 -19.20
N THR A 317 11.82 1.80 -20.11
CA THR A 317 11.24 2.91 -20.88
C THR A 317 10.39 3.82 -19.98
N PRO A 318 10.25 5.11 -20.32
CA PRO A 318 9.37 6.03 -19.59
C PRO A 318 7.94 5.51 -19.44
N GLN A 319 7.42 4.80 -20.45
CA GLN A 319 6.07 4.21 -20.41
C GLN A 319 5.96 3.05 -19.40
N ALA A 320 7.01 2.23 -19.25
CA ALA A 320 7.04 1.18 -18.24
C ALA A 320 7.07 1.81 -16.85
N LEU A 321 7.94 2.79 -16.62
CA LEU A 321 8.02 3.52 -15.34
C LEU A 321 6.70 4.21 -14.99
N LEU A 322 6.03 4.82 -15.97
CA LEU A 322 4.70 5.42 -15.83
C LEU A 322 3.66 4.40 -15.37
N THR A 323 3.69 3.18 -15.90
CA THR A 323 2.78 2.10 -15.50
C THR A 323 2.96 1.74 -14.03
N HIS A 324 4.21 1.73 -13.54
CA HIS A 324 4.53 1.51 -12.13
C HIS A 324 4.12 2.69 -11.24
N ALA A 325 4.32 3.94 -11.70
CA ALA A 325 3.85 5.12 -10.99
C ALA A 325 2.33 5.10 -10.82
N LEU A 326 1.58 4.75 -11.87
CA LEU A 326 0.12 4.59 -11.80
C LEU A 326 -0.31 3.48 -10.83
N ARG A 327 0.49 2.42 -10.67
CA ARG A 327 0.27 1.41 -9.60
C ARG A 327 0.46 1.99 -8.21
N VAL A 328 1.50 2.78 -7.96
CA VAL A 328 1.71 3.46 -6.66
C VAL A 328 0.55 4.40 -6.36
N HIS A 329 0.11 5.17 -7.35
CA HIS A 329 -1.07 6.02 -7.21
C HIS A 329 -2.34 5.21 -6.92
N GLY A 330 -2.54 4.07 -7.60
CA GLY A 330 -3.65 3.16 -7.33
C GLY A 330 -3.60 2.54 -5.93
N LEU A 331 -2.41 2.22 -5.41
CA LEU A 331 -2.22 1.80 -4.02
C LEU A 331 -2.62 2.93 -3.07
N TRP A 332 -2.12 4.14 -3.28
CA TRP A 332 -2.49 5.34 -2.51
C TRP A 332 -4.01 5.54 -2.47
N GLN A 333 -4.69 5.47 -3.62
CA GLN A 333 -6.16 5.60 -3.68
C GLN A 333 -6.87 4.53 -2.86
N ASN A 334 -6.42 3.28 -2.90
CA ASN A 334 -6.98 2.21 -2.08
C ASN A 334 -6.76 2.48 -0.58
N THR A 335 -5.54 2.89 -0.20
CA THR A 335 -5.18 3.23 1.19
C THR A 335 -6.06 4.36 1.73
N VAL A 336 -6.29 5.42 0.93
CA VAL A 336 -7.22 6.51 1.27
C VAL A 336 -8.66 5.99 1.40
N ALA A 337 -9.14 5.23 0.41
CA ALA A 337 -10.52 4.76 0.38
C ALA A 337 -10.84 3.85 1.58
N LEU A 338 -9.90 2.99 1.99
CA LEU A 338 -10.05 2.10 3.13
C LEU A 338 -9.79 2.80 4.48
N GLY A 339 -9.23 4.02 4.46
CA GLY A 339 -8.89 4.77 5.66
C GLY A 339 -7.79 4.09 6.46
N VAL A 340 -6.70 3.71 5.80
CA VAL A 340 -5.56 3.05 6.45
C VAL A 340 -4.66 4.08 7.14
N HIS A 341 -4.32 3.85 8.40
CA HIS A 341 -3.56 4.79 9.23
C HIS A 341 -2.15 4.29 9.62
N THR A 342 -1.57 3.35 8.88
CA THR A 342 -0.22 2.82 9.16
C THR A 342 0.87 3.72 8.54
N ASP A 343 1.72 4.32 9.37
CA ASP A 343 2.80 5.21 8.94
C ASP A 343 3.78 4.57 7.95
N GLU A 344 4.20 3.33 8.21
CA GLU A 344 5.19 2.63 7.40
C GLU A 344 4.67 2.36 5.98
N LEU A 345 3.35 2.20 5.82
CA LEU A 345 2.72 2.10 4.52
C LEU A 345 2.82 3.41 3.76
N TRP A 346 2.49 4.52 4.43
CA TRP A 346 2.55 5.86 3.83
C TRP A 346 3.98 6.25 3.47
N ASP A 347 4.94 6.00 4.37
CA ASP A 347 6.37 6.23 4.12
C ASP A 347 6.86 5.39 2.92
N ALA A 348 6.41 4.13 2.78
CA ALA A 348 6.73 3.29 1.62
C ALA A 348 6.08 3.76 0.31
N ILE A 349 4.84 4.27 0.36
CA ILE A 349 4.15 4.84 -0.80
C ILE A 349 4.87 6.10 -1.28
N ASP A 350 5.22 7.01 -0.36
CA ASP A 350 5.89 8.26 -0.69
C ASP A 350 7.29 8.00 -1.28
N LEU A 351 8.06 7.11 -0.67
CA LEU A 351 9.36 6.68 -1.19
C LEU A 351 9.26 6.09 -2.60
N ALA A 352 8.30 5.19 -2.83
CA ALA A 352 8.09 4.59 -4.16
C ALA A 352 7.67 5.63 -5.20
N TRP A 353 6.82 6.58 -4.80
CA TRP A 353 6.37 7.68 -5.65
C TRP A 353 7.53 8.59 -6.07
N GLU A 354 8.35 9.04 -5.11
CA GLU A 354 9.49 9.92 -5.35
C GLU A 354 10.54 9.26 -6.27
N ILE A 355 10.88 8.01 -6.03
CA ILE A 355 11.85 7.26 -6.85
C ILE A 355 11.34 7.10 -8.29
N LEU A 356 10.07 6.73 -8.47
CA LEU A 356 9.51 6.53 -9.81
C LEU A 356 9.37 7.84 -10.58
N LEU A 357 8.95 8.94 -9.93
CA LEU A 357 8.90 10.25 -10.58
C LEU A 357 10.29 10.75 -10.97
N THR A 358 11.29 10.55 -10.10
CA THR A 358 12.70 10.89 -10.41
C THR A 358 13.23 10.06 -11.57
N ALA A 359 12.93 8.75 -11.60
CA ALA A 359 13.33 7.87 -12.70
C ALA A 359 12.67 8.27 -14.03
N ILE A 360 11.38 8.66 -14.02
CA ILE A 360 10.70 9.19 -15.21
C ILE A 360 11.35 10.50 -15.65
N GLY A 361 11.72 11.36 -14.71
CA GLY A 361 12.44 12.60 -14.99
C GLY A 361 13.75 12.35 -15.74
N PHE A 362 14.60 11.48 -15.20
CA PHE A 362 15.85 11.07 -15.84
C PHE A 362 15.63 10.42 -17.21
N ALA A 363 14.64 9.53 -17.35
CA ALA A 363 14.37 8.83 -18.60
C ALA A 363 13.80 9.74 -19.71
N THR A 364 13.21 10.88 -19.35
CA THR A 364 12.65 11.86 -20.30
C THR A 364 13.56 13.06 -20.54
N GLY A 365 14.71 13.14 -19.85
CA GLY A 365 15.64 14.27 -19.93
C GLY A 365 15.11 15.55 -19.27
N THR A 366 14.04 15.48 -18.49
CA THR A 366 13.60 16.59 -17.65
C THR A 366 14.42 16.58 -16.37
N GLU A 367 15.15 17.66 -16.09
CA GLU A 367 15.93 17.84 -14.87
C GLU A 367 14.99 18.02 -13.66
N ILE A 368 14.41 16.91 -13.21
CA ILE A 368 13.56 16.83 -12.02
C ILE A 368 14.27 15.91 -11.06
N ASP A 369 15.06 16.50 -10.16
CA ASP A 369 15.62 15.78 -9.03
C ASP A 369 14.79 16.10 -7.78
N LEU A 370 13.87 15.19 -7.45
CA LEU A 370 13.06 15.28 -6.23
C LEU A 370 13.85 14.95 -4.97
N LEU A 371 14.99 14.28 -5.15
CA LEU A 371 15.79 13.72 -4.08
C LEU A 371 16.94 14.65 -3.68
N THR A 372 17.18 15.75 -4.43
CA THR A 372 18.09 16.78 -3.96
C THR A 372 17.47 17.44 -2.73
N PRO A 373 18.16 17.47 -1.58
CA PRO A 373 17.71 18.30 -0.48
C PRO A 373 17.63 19.75 -0.96
N PRO A 374 16.63 20.54 -0.50
CA PRO A 374 16.63 21.96 -0.77
C PRO A 374 17.97 22.50 -0.28
N THR A 375 18.74 23.11 -1.19
CA THR A 375 19.94 23.86 -0.81
C THR A 375 19.53 24.78 0.33
N PRO A 376 20.13 24.66 1.53
CA PRO A 376 19.77 25.53 2.64
C PRO A 376 19.91 26.95 2.11
N ASP A 377 18.79 27.68 2.11
CA ASP A 377 18.71 29.01 1.51
C ASP A 377 19.99 29.74 1.86
N GLU A 378 20.80 30.02 0.83
CA GLU A 378 22.02 30.80 0.98
C GLU A 378 21.59 32.02 1.79
N PRO A 379 22.12 32.22 3.01
CA PRO A 379 21.59 33.21 3.93
C PRO A 379 21.59 34.50 3.17
N THR A 380 20.39 34.96 2.81
CA THR A 380 20.21 36.13 1.96
C THR A 380 20.94 37.20 2.72
N SER A 381 22.10 37.58 2.20
CA SER A 381 22.97 38.52 2.87
C SER A 381 22.14 39.80 2.89
N LEU A 382 21.53 40.05 4.04
CA LEU A 382 20.90 41.31 4.37
C LEU A 382 22.04 42.31 4.32
N THR A 383 22.28 42.82 3.12
CA THR A 383 23.03 44.03 2.86
C THR A 383 22.24 45.13 3.56
N SER A 384 22.51 45.26 4.85
CA SER A 384 22.14 46.42 5.65
C SER A 384 22.82 47.62 5.01
N SER A 385 22.10 48.24 4.07
CA SER A 385 22.42 49.61 3.68
C SER A 385 22.26 50.47 4.95
N PRO A 386 23.29 51.22 5.35
CA PRO A 386 23.21 52.06 6.53
C PRO A 386 22.13 53.12 6.31
N VAL A 387 21.13 53.13 7.19
CA VAL A 387 20.11 54.18 7.26
C VAL A 387 20.82 55.50 7.65
N PRO A 388 20.72 56.58 6.86
CA PRO A 388 21.26 57.87 7.25
C PRO A 388 20.52 58.40 8.48
N ALA A 389 21.29 58.86 9.47
CA ALA A 389 20.78 59.35 10.74
C ALA A 389 19.81 60.54 10.57
N PRO A 390 18.69 60.58 11.32
CA PRO A 390 17.77 61.71 11.30
C PRO A 390 18.41 62.94 11.96
N THR A 391 18.45 64.05 11.23
CA THR A 391 18.91 65.35 11.71
C THR A 391 17.89 65.91 12.71
N LEU A 392 18.24 65.93 13.99
CA LEU A 392 17.50 66.59 15.06
C LEU A 392 17.46 68.10 14.78
N THR A 393 16.29 68.62 14.43
CA THR A 393 16.05 70.06 14.30
C THR A 393 15.38 70.54 15.59
N THR A 394 16.08 71.39 16.34
CA THR A 394 15.62 71.97 17.62
C THR A 394 14.60 73.08 17.36
N PRO A 395 13.41 73.08 18.00
CA PRO A 395 12.53 74.24 17.95
C PRO A 395 12.94 75.29 19.00
N ALA A 396 12.97 76.55 18.55
CA ALA A 396 13.22 77.72 19.37
C ALA A 396 12.07 77.97 20.35
N ILE A 397 12.43 78.28 21.60
CA ILE A 397 11.53 78.73 22.66
C ILE A 397 11.32 80.23 22.47
N GLU A 398 10.10 80.63 22.11
CA GLU A 398 9.67 82.02 22.04
C GLU A 398 9.06 82.41 23.39
N THR A 399 9.73 83.34 24.06
CA THR A 399 9.35 83.97 25.32
C THR A 399 8.16 84.92 25.12
N ALA A 400 7.11 84.75 25.90
CA ALA A 400 6.04 85.72 26.04
C ALA A 400 5.94 86.16 27.52
N ASP A 401 6.18 87.45 27.74
CA ASP A 401 5.75 88.29 28.87
C ASP A 401 5.06 89.52 28.24
N PRO A 402 4.20 90.28 28.93
CA PRO A 402 4.12 90.46 30.39
C PRO A 402 2.76 90.15 31.05
#